data_AF-A0A850F498-F1
#
_entry.id   AF-A0A850F498-F1
#
_cell.length_a   1.000
_cell.length_b   1.000
_cell.length_c   1.000
_cell.angle_alpha   90.00
_cell.angle_beta   90.00
_cell.angle_gamma   90.00
#
_symmetry.space_group_name_H-M   'P 1'
#
loop_
_entity.id
_entity.type
_entity.pdbx_description
1 polymer ?
#
loop_
_entity_poly.entity_id
_entity_poly.type
_entity_poly.pdbx_seq_one_letter_code
_entity_poly.pdbx_strand_id
1 'polypeptide(L)' 'MANNTDFSSWWQQLNEIARNKGFDNAGDPSKWRDEFDRGLSPADAWNGDWDLY' A
#
# COMPACT_ATOMS: atom_id res chain seq x y z
N MET A 1 -3.86 -13.17 17.40
CA MET A 1 -3.92 -13.62 16.00
C MET A 1 -2.98 -12.73 15.23
N ALA A 2 -1.83 -13.23 14.78
CA ALA A 2 -1.01 -12.45 13.86
C ALA A 2 -1.78 -12.40 12.55
N ASN A 3 -2.32 -11.23 12.18
CA ASN A 3 -2.81 -11.00 10.82
C ASN A 3 -1.57 -11.11 9.92
N ASN A 4 -1.29 -12.31 9.42
CA ASN A 4 -0.42 -12.49 8.27
C ASN A 4 -1.17 -11.96 7.05
N THR A 5 -1.32 -10.63 6.98
CA THR A 5 -1.78 -9.96 5.79
C THR A 5 -0.71 -10.22 4.75
N ASP A 6 -0.98 -11.08 3.78
CA ASP A 6 -0.06 -11.31 2.69
C ASP A 6 0.02 -10.03 1.82
N PHE A 7 1.14 -9.84 1.12
CA PHE A 7 1.34 -8.63 0.31
C PHE A 7 0.23 -8.43 -0.72
N SER A 8 -0.40 -9.48 -1.26
CA SER A 8 -1.51 -9.34 -2.21
C SER A 8 -2.73 -8.71 -1.54
N SER A 9 -3.10 -9.15 -0.34
CA SER A 9 -4.23 -8.57 0.41
C SER A 9 -3.96 -7.11 0.81
N TRP A 10 -2.72 -6.81 1.20
CA TRP A 10 -2.28 -5.45 1.51
C TRP A 10 -2.31 -4.54 0.26
N TRP A 11 -1.82 -5.05 -0.87
CA TRP A 11 -1.77 -4.35 -2.15
C TRP A 11 -3.17 -4.06 -2.70
N GLN A 12 -4.12 -4.98 -2.55
CA GLN A 12 -5.51 -4.73 -2.93
C GLN A 12 -6.10 -3.54 -2.17
N GLN A 13 -5.90 -3.48 -0.85
CA GLN A 13 -6.36 -2.36 -0.03
C GLN A 13 -5.69 -1.05 -0.42
N LEU A 14 -4.38 -1.07 -0.71
CA LEU A 14 -3.67 0.12 -1.18
C LEU A 14 -4.24 0.64 -2.51
N ASN A 15 -4.56 -0.25 -3.44
CA ASN A 15 -5.20 0.13 -4.71
C ASN A 15 -6.61 0.69 -4.52
N GLU A 16 -7.37 0.16 -3.57
CA GLU A 16 -8.68 0.74 -3.23
C GLU A 16 -8.53 2.16 -2.67
N ILE A 17 -7.54 2.41 -1.82
CA ILE A 17 -7.22 3.76 -1.32
C ILE A 17 -6.88 4.70 -2.49
N ALA A 18 -6.06 4.24 -3.43
CA ALA A 18 -5.69 5.01 -4.62
C ALA A 18 -6.92 5.41 -5.45
N ARG A 19 -7.81 4.44 -5.72
CA ARG A 19 -9.07 4.65 -6.47
C ARG A 19 -10.01 5.61 -5.77
N ASN A 20 -10.13 5.49 -4.45
CA ASN A 20 -10.93 6.40 -3.65
C ASN A 20 -10.40 7.85 -3.67
N LYS A 21 -9.12 8.04 -4.00
CA LYS A 21 -8.49 9.36 -4.18
C LYS A 21 -8.46 9.84 -5.64
N GLY A 22 -9.04 9.06 -6.56
CA GLY A 22 -9.17 9.42 -7.97
C GLY A 22 -8.03 8.92 -8.87
N PHE A 23 -7.17 8.00 -8.39
CA PHE A 23 -6.15 7.34 -9.19
C PHE A 23 -6.62 5.99 -9.71
N ASP A 24 -6.08 5.48 -10.81
CA ASP A 24 -6.47 4.16 -11.33
C ASP A 24 -5.99 3.00 -10.41
N ASN A 25 -4.80 3.18 -9.81
CA ASN A 25 -4.13 2.24 -8.92
C ASN A 25 -3.05 2.94 -8.09
N ALA A 26 -2.40 2.19 -7.21
CA ALA A 26 -1.28 2.66 -6.40
C ALA A 26 0.08 2.61 -7.13
N GLY A 27 0.10 2.44 -8.45
CA GLY A 27 1.33 2.51 -9.25
C GLY A 27 2.14 1.21 -9.17
N ASP A 28 3.44 1.35 -8.93
CA ASP A 28 4.38 0.23 -8.99
C ASP A 28 4.43 -0.55 -7.65
N PRO A 29 3.96 -1.81 -7.61
CA PRO A 29 3.96 -2.60 -6.39
C PRO A 29 5.36 -2.84 -5.80
N SER A 30 6.43 -2.78 -6.59
CA SER A 30 7.79 -2.96 -6.09
C SER A 30 8.20 -1.82 -5.14
N LYS A 31 7.75 -0.59 -5.40
CA LYS A 31 8.02 0.58 -4.56
C LYS A 31 7.31 0.52 -3.21
N TRP A 32 6.18 -0.17 -3.15
CA TRP A 32 5.39 -0.32 -1.92
C TRP A 32 5.80 -1.54 -1.08
N ARG A 33 6.69 -2.38 -1.61
CA ARG A 33 7.13 -3.59 -0.91
C ARG A 33 7.89 -3.24 0.37
N ASP A 34 8.70 -2.19 0.33
CA ASP A 34 9.46 -1.73 1.48
C ASP A 34 8.53 -1.27 2.61
N GLU A 35 7.43 -0.57 2.29
CA GLU A 35 6.46 -0.14 3.30
C GLU A 35 5.66 -1.30 3.90
N PHE A 36 5.36 -2.31 3.09
CA PHE A 36 4.79 -3.57 3.58
C PHE A 36 5.76 -4.31 4.51
N ASP A 37 7.03 -4.43 4.13
CA ASP A 37 8.06 -5.13 4.93
C ASP A 37 8.40 -4.36 6.22
N ARG A 38 8.20 -3.02 6.24
CA ARG A 38 8.22 -2.18 7.45
C ARG A 38 7.01 -2.38 8.36
N GLY A 39 6.01 -3.13 7.93
CA GLY A 39 4.79 -3.42 8.69
C GLY A 39 3.80 -2.27 8.72
N LEU A 40 3.88 -1.31 7.79
CA LEU A 40 2.89 -0.24 7.70
C LEU A 40 1.56 -0.79 7.21
N SER A 41 0.46 -0.18 7.65
CA SER A 41 -0.84 -0.43 7.03
C SER A 41 -0.88 0.22 5.63
N PRO A 42 -1.75 -0.25 4.71
CA PRO A 42 -1.91 0.39 3.40
C PRO A 42 -2.24 1.89 3.50
N ALA A 43 -3.01 2.28 4.52
CA ALA A 43 -3.35 3.68 4.76
C ALA A 43 -2.16 4.50 5.26
N ASP A 44 -1.33 3.93 6.15
CA ASP A 44 -0.13 4.61 6.64
C ASP A 44 0.93 4.74 5.56
N ALA A 45 1.13 3.70 4.74
CA ALA A 45 2.00 3.75 3.58
C ALA A 45 1.51 4.83 2.60
N TRP A 46 0.21 4.83 2.27
CA TRP A 46 -0.37 5.88 1.42
C TRP A 46 -0.27 7.27 2.04
N ASN A 47 -0.28 7.44 3.36
CA ASN A 47 -0.13 8.77 3.97
C ASN A 47 1.34 9.11 4.28
N GLY A 48 2.26 8.21 3.98
CA GLY A 48 3.70 8.34 4.17
C GLY A 48 4.35 9.19 3.10
N ASP A 49 5.63 8.95 2.87
CA ASP A 49 6.43 9.75 1.95
C ASP A 49 6.15 9.37 0.49
N TRP A 50 5.56 10.30 -0.26
CA TRP A 50 5.22 10.16 -1.68
C TRP A 50 6.41 10.41 -2.60
N ASP A 51 7.59 10.73 -2.08
CA ASP A 51 8.82 10.77 -2.89
C ASP A 51 9.14 9.40 -3.52
N LEU A 52 8.42 8.35 -3.14
CA LEU A 52 8.39 7.07 -3.83
C LEU A 52 7.59 7.07 -5.14
N TYR A 53 6.80 8.10 -5.49
CA TYR A 53 5.98 8.11 -6.71
C TYR A 53 6.70 8.65 -7.94
#